data_AF-A0AA35TH09-F1
#
_entry.id   AF-A0AA35TH09-F1
#
_cell.length_a   1.000
_cell.length_b   1.000
_cell.length_c   1.000
_cell.angle_alpha   90.00
_cell.angle_beta   90.00
_cell.angle_gamma   90.00
#
_symmetry.space_group_name_H-M   'P 1'
#
loop_
_entity.id
_entity.type
_entity.pdbx_description
1 polymer ?
#
loop_
_entity_poly.entity_id
_entity_poly.type
_entity_poly.pdbx_seq_one_letter_code
_entity_poly.pdbx_strand_id
1 'polypeptide(L)'
;MLLHSDRCSSVKLLNYHDVRERSGGRGYNVSYDNRSFIIDSQRTLLLSGAVHYPRVDVGDWSTVLRLMYEDGLNAVQTYLYWNLHQSEMGGKYDLSGNNDWLQFVQEARDAGLFVVLRIGPFVASEWDYGGIPHWIRDIPNVYVRSNNSQWETAMRKFFLDMVELARPLTAPHGGPIILGQVENEFRWLDQAYIDWCGDLVKEAATEIPFLMCNGFSAANTINTYNGNDGALYADAHSKLYPGQPLAWTENEGWFQEWDREPLSGRDNRTPQDMAYVVMKWFARGGAHHNYYMWYGGNNFGRLTGSCITTMYADGVNLHYDMLANEPKKTHLSKLHDLLDTYSLSLLTNPSQVDNATKVLVYSESQHKFVNATYQFAYVYTASGQGVAFLENSVNTTALVQFRETNFSLPGLSSSLVDLSTPDRATEVYNSAKVHSEGLPTKRTYATLSGKFPWSVWAENVGQLDGAFAAGRPLEQLN
;
A
#
# COMPACT_ATOMS: atom_id res chain seq x y z
N MET A 1 -5.51 30.66 8.91
CA MET A 1 -5.82 30.60 10.36
C MET A 1 -6.77 29.41 10.54
N LEU A 2 -6.20 28.20 10.62
CA LEU A 2 -6.96 26.95 10.67
C LEU A 2 -7.01 26.47 12.11
N LEU A 3 -8.24 26.25 12.57
CA LEU A 3 -8.58 25.78 13.91
C LEU A 3 -7.92 24.42 14.15
N HIS A 4 -6.87 24.40 14.97
CA HIS A 4 -6.51 23.20 15.72
C HIS A 4 -7.70 22.89 16.63
N SER A 5 -8.48 21.88 16.29
CA SER A 5 -9.38 21.28 17.27
C SER A 5 -8.51 20.58 18.31
N ASP A 6 -8.63 21.00 19.55
CA ASP A 6 -8.03 20.37 20.72
C ASP A 6 -8.48 18.91 20.81
N ARG A 7 -7.68 17.99 20.27
CA ARG A 7 -7.86 16.54 20.37
C ARG A 7 -7.22 16.06 21.67
N CYS A 8 -8.02 15.95 22.72
CA CYS A 8 -7.59 15.58 24.07
C CYS A 8 -7.17 14.09 24.21
N SER A 9 -5.91 13.86 24.60
CA SER A 9 -5.38 12.77 25.45
C SER A 9 -5.88 11.31 25.28
N SER A 10 -5.69 10.70 24.09
CA SER A 10 -5.58 9.24 23.92
C SER A 10 -4.35 8.94 23.06
N VAL A 11 -3.66 7.81 23.30
CA VAL A 11 -2.52 7.38 22.47
C VAL A 11 -3.00 7.26 21.03
N LYS A 12 -2.44 8.08 20.13
CA LYS A 12 -2.72 8.08 18.69
C LYS A 12 -1.70 7.24 17.94
N LEU A 13 -2.02 6.85 16.71
CA LEU A 13 -1.06 6.38 15.73
C LEU A 13 0.06 7.39 15.63
N LEU A 14 1.27 6.85 15.71
CA LEU A 14 2.46 7.65 15.55
C LEU A 14 2.55 8.10 14.09
N ASN A 15 2.83 9.37 13.87
CA ASN A 15 3.21 9.93 12.57
C ASN A 15 4.65 10.49 12.62
N TYR A 16 5.17 10.95 11.48
CA TYR A 16 6.55 11.43 11.42
C TYR A 16 6.76 12.73 12.20
N HIS A 17 5.76 13.62 12.28
CA HIS A 17 5.87 14.84 13.09
C HIS A 17 6.06 14.51 14.57
N ASP A 18 5.30 13.55 15.10
CA ASP A 18 5.42 13.11 16.50
C ASP A 18 6.83 12.59 16.81
N VAL A 19 7.43 11.81 15.89
CA VAL A 19 8.79 11.29 16.06
C VAL A 19 9.81 12.40 15.95
N ARG A 20 9.69 13.27 14.94
CA ARG A 20 10.63 14.37 14.72
C ARG A 20 10.65 15.35 15.90
N GLU A 21 9.49 15.62 16.49
CA GLU A 21 9.37 16.44 17.70
C GLU A 21 10.09 15.77 18.89
N ARG A 22 9.79 14.49 19.15
CA ARG A 22 10.41 13.74 20.27
C ARG A 22 11.92 13.56 20.10
N SER A 23 12.38 13.23 18.89
CA SER A 23 13.79 13.01 18.60
C SER A 23 14.59 14.31 18.49
N GLY A 24 13.92 15.46 18.29
CA GLY A 24 14.55 16.74 17.97
C GLY A 24 15.23 16.73 16.61
N GLY A 25 14.68 15.98 15.64
CA GLY A 25 15.27 15.76 14.32
C GLY A 25 16.51 14.87 14.29
N ARG A 26 16.84 14.19 15.41
CA ARG A 26 17.92 13.21 15.46
C ARG A 26 17.44 11.86 14.94
N GLY A 27 18.42 11.01 14.62
CA GLY A 27 18.20 9.60 14.30
C GLY A 27 17.38 8.86 15.34
N TYR A 28 16.55 7.94 14.87
CA TYR A 28 15.71 7.09 15.69
C TYR A 28 15.68 5.66 15.14
N ASN A 29 15.41 4.70 16.02
CA ASN A 29 15.41 3.28 15.67
C ASN A 29 14.06 2.84 15.10
N VAL A 30 14.10 1.94 14.12
CA VAL A 30 12.93 1.21 13.62
C VAL A 30 13.18 -0.28 13.75
N SER A 31 12.31 -0.96 14.47
CA SER A 31 12.34 -2.41 14.63
C SER A 31 10.94 -2.99 14.55
N TYR A 32 10.82 -4.29 14.79
CA TYR A 32 9.54 -4.98 14.83
C TYR A 32 9.60 -6.17 15.77
N ASP A 33 8.43 -6.69 16.10
CA ASP A 33 8.27 -8.02 16.65
C ASP A 33 7.05 -8.71 16.02
N ASN A 34 6.61 -9.82 16.61
CA ASN A 34 5.50 -10.61 16.11
C ASN A 34 4.16 -9.87 16.05
N ARG A 35 4.02 -8.72 16.70
CA ARG A 35 2.77 -7.98 16.77
C ARG A 35 2.80 -6.71 15.95
N SER A 36 3.88 -5.95 15.97
CA SER A 36 3.90 -4.65 15.27
C SER A 36 5.29 -4.17 14.89
N PHE A 37 5.32 -3.13 14.06
CA PHE A 37 6.46 -2.24 13.95
C PHE A 37 6.61 -1.41 15.23
N ILE A 38 7.85 -1.06 15.55
CA ILE A 38 8.25 -0.27 16.72
C ILE A 38 9.13 0.87 16.19
N ILE A 39 8.65 2.10 16.33
CA ILE A 39 9.32 3.30 15.83
C ILE A 39 9.61 4.19 17.04
N ASP A 40 10.88 4.50 17.25
CA ASP A 40 11.33 5.31 18.40
C ASP A 40 10.74 4.78 19.73
N SER A 41 10.95 3.48 19.94
CA SER A 41 10.47 2.71 21.10
C SER A 41 8.94 2.66 21.31
N GLN A 42 8.15 3.11 20.33
CA GLN A 42 6.69 3.06 20.38
C GLN A 42 6.12 2.14 19.30
N ARG A 43 5.19 1.26 19.71
CA ARG A 43 4.40 0.48 18.75
C ARG A 43 3.45 1.42 18.01
N THR A 44 3.28 1.21 16.71
CA THR A 44 2.25 1.89 15.93
C THR A 44 1.68 0.96 14.87
N LEU A 45 0.44 1.18 14.47
CA LEU A 45 -0.06 0.65 13.20
C LEU A 45 0.48 1.55 12.08
N LEU A 46 0.85 0.94 10.96
CA LEU A 46 1.20 1.65 9.75
C LEU A 46 0.02 1.57 8.78
N LEU A 47 -0.72 2.66 8.66
CA LEU A 47 -1.77 2.86 7.69
C LEU A 47 -1.17 3.61 6.50
N SER A 48 -0.93 2.86 5.43
CA SER A 48 -0.17 3.31 4.26
C SER A 48 -1.04 3.38 3.01
N GLY A 49 -0.60 4.18 2.05
CA GLY A 49 -1.15 4.23 0.70
C GLY A 49 -0.05 4.36 -0.32
N ALA A 50 -0.19 3.67 -1.45
CA ALA A 50 0.75 3.80 -2.55
C ALA A 50 0.43 5.04 -3.40
N VAL A 51 1.45 5.86 -3.62
CA VAL A 51 1.47 7.00 -4.54
C VAL A 51 2.82 6.98 -5.23
N HIS A 52 2.82 6.87 -6.55
CA HIS A 52 4.06 6.80 -7.33
C HIS A 52 4.40 8.18 -7.87
N TYR A 53 5.51 8.75 -7.39
CA TYR A 53 5.94 10.10 -7.74
C TYR A 53 5.99 10.38 -9.25
N PRO A 54 6.38 9.45 -10.16
CA PRO A 54 6.38 9.76 -11.60
C PRO A 54 4.98 9.85 -12.20
N ARG A 55 3.95 9.34 -11.51
CA ARG A 55 2.56 9.34 -11.96
C ARG A 55 1.76 10.54 -11.47
N VAL A 56 2.39 11.41 -10.69
CA VAL A 56 1.82 12.63 -10.15
C VAL A 56 2.69 13.80 -10.59
N ASP A 57 2.08 14.90 -11.02
CA ASP A 57 2.86 16.09 -11.34
C ASP A 57 3.63 16.58 -10.09
N VAL A 58 4.88 17.00 -10.28
CA VAL A 58 5.72 17.52 -9.18
C VAL A 58 5.05 18.68 -8.44
N GLY A 59 4.21 19.48 -9.09
CA GLY A 59 3.44 20.54 -8.45
C GLY A 59 2.35 20.04 -7.49
N ASP A 60 1.92 18.78 -7.63
CA ASP A 60 0.78 18.22 -6.93
C ASP A 60 1.14 17.23 -5.80
N TRP A 61 2.41 16.82 -5.68
CA TRP A 61 2.90 15.89 -4.66
C TRP A 61 2.47 16.29 -3.24
N SER A 62 2.83 17.50 -2.81
CA SER A 62 2.45 18.04 -1.49
C SER A 62 0.94 18.01 -1.23
N THR A 63 0.12 18.27 -2.27
CA THR A 63 -1.35 18.23 -2.15
C THR A 63 -1.84 16.81 -1.91
N VAL A 64 -1.38 15.85 -2.71
CA VAL A 64 -1.76 14.43 -2.58
C VAL A 64 -1.34 13.88 -1.23
N LEU A 65 -0.09 14.14 -0.81
CA LEU A 65 0.46 13.66 0.45
C LEU A 65 -0.28 14.26 1.66
N ARG A 66 -0.64 15.55 1.60
CA ARG A 66 -1.47 16.17 2.64
C ARG A 66 -2.87 15.53 2.70
N LEU A 67 -3.50 15.24 1.56
CA LEU A 67 -4.80 14.57 1.53
C LEU A 67 -4.73 13.15 2.12
N MET A 68 -3.63 12.42 1.91
CA MET A 68 -3.40 11.12 2.56
C MET A 68 -3.34 11.25 4.08
N TYR A 69 -2.56 12.21 4.57
CA TYR A 69 -2.45 12.49 6.00
C TYR A 69 -3.80 12.88 6.62
N GLU A 70 -4.56 13.74 5.93
CA GLU A 70 -5.91 14.16 6.35
C GLU A 70 -6.91 12.99 6.36
N ASP A 71 -6.72 11.98 5.51
CA ASP A 71 -7.52 10.76 5.49
C ASP A 71 -7.14 9.75 6.58
N GLY A 72 -6.20 10.08 7.47
CA GLY A 72 -5.81 9.25 8.61
C GLY A 72 -4.69 8.25 8.30
N LEU A 73 -4.01 8.39 7.17
CA LEU A 73 -2.81 7.60 6.86
C LEU A 73 -1.58 8.23 7.53
N ASN A 74 -0.65 7.40 7.98
CA ASN A 74 0.61 7.85 8.58
C ASN A 74 1.85 7.41 7.78
N ALA A 75 1.66 6.71 6.66
CA ALA A 75 2.75 6.33 5.76
C ALA A 75 2.35 6.47 4.28
N VAL A 76 3.34 6.73 3.43
CA VAL A 76 3.24 6.62 1.97
C VAL A 76 4.21 5.54 1.48
N GLN A 77 3.76 4.76 0.49
CA GLN A 77 4.56 3.75 -0.19
C GLN A 77 4.84 4.20 -1.63
N THR A 78 6.08 4.07 -2.10
CA THR A 78 6.42 4.27 -3.50
C THR A 78 7.50 3.32 -3.98
N TYR A 79 7.45 2.95 -5.26
CA TYR A 79 8.54 2.27 -5.95
C TYR A 79 9.62 3.23 -6.42
N LEU A 80 10.84 2.73 -6.65
CA LEU A 80 11.85 3.38 -7.49
C LEU A 80 11.92 2.72 -8.87
N TYR A 81 11.97 3.52 -9.94
CA TYR A 81 11.91 3.02 -11.31
C TYR A 81 13.28 3.13 -11.98
N TRP A 82 14.03 2.02 -12.05
CA TRP A 82 15.40 2.05 -12.55
C TRP A 82 15.49 2.56 -14.01
N ASN A 83 14.61 2.10 -14.91
CA ASN A 83 14.57 2.57 -16.30
C ASN A 83 14.27 4.06 -16.45
N LEU A 84 13.51 4.64 -15.51
CA LEU A 84 13.22 6.06 -15.47
C LEU A 84 14.46 6.84 -15.05
N HIS A 85 15.16 6.39 -14.01
CA HIS A 85 16.33 7.09 -13.50
C HIS A 85 17.59 6.87 -14.34
N GLN A 86 17.72 5.75 -15.03
CA GLN A 86 18.93 5.42 -15.79
C GLN A 86 18.58 4.82 -17.15
N SER A 87 18.21 5.69 -18.09
CA SER A 87 17.82 5.31 -19.45
C SER A 87 18.95 4.71 -20.28
N GLU A 88 20.21 5.00 -19.93
CA GLU A 88 21.41 4.56 -20.66
C GLU A 88 22.40 3.85 -19.74
N MET A 89 23.07 2.81 -20.26
CA MET A 89 24.09 2.07 -19.52
C MET A 89 25.23 3.00 -19.09
N GLY A 90 25.50 3.05 -17.78
CA GLY A 90 26.53 3.93 -17.21
C GLY A 90 26.17 5.42 -17.21
N GLY A 91 24.96 5.78 -17.66
CA GLY A 91 24.42 7.13 -17.55
C GLY A 91 24.24 7.55 -16.09
N LYS A 92 24.14 8.87 -15.87
CA LYS A 92 23.81 9.42 -14.55
C LYS A 92 22.35 9.15 -14.21
N TYR A 93 22.05 9.10 -12.91
CA TYR A 93 20.67 9.05 -12.45
C TYR A 93 19.96 10.39 -12.71
N ASP A 94 18.83 10.36 -13.40
CA ASP A 94 17.92 11.49 -13.52
C ASP A 94 17.04 11.58 -12.28
N LEU A 95 17.21 12.68 -11.54
CA LEU A 95 16.52 13.04 -10.31
C LEU A 95 15.92 14.44 -10.47
N SER A 96 15.36 14.76 -11.64
CA SER A 96 14.79 16.07 -11.95
C SER A 96 13.29 16.01 -12.26
N GLY A 97 12.57 17.10 -11.99
CA GLY A 97 11.12 17.18 -12.24
C GLY A 97 10.36 16.05 -11.57
N ASN A 98 9.47 15.37 -12.31
CA ASN A 98 8.70 14.23 -11.79
C ASN A 98 9.56 12.99 -11.48
N ASN A 99 10.87 13.01 -11.77
CA ASN A 99 11.79 11.92 -11.45
C ASN A 99 12.54 12.16 -10.12
N ASP A 100 12.38 13.33 -9.49
CA ASP A 100 13.03 13.67 -8.22
C ASP A 100 12.32 13.01 -7.02
N TRP A 101 12.58 11.71 -6.84
CA TRP A 101 12.02 10.97 -5.71
C TRP A 101 12.56 11.44 -4.36
N LEU A 102 13.75 12.07 -4.31
CA LEU A 102 14.30 12.62 -3.08
C LEU A 102 13.46 13.79 -2.61
N GLN A 103 13.05 14.68 -3.52
CA GLN A 103 12.12 15.75 -3.22
C GLN A 103 10.75 15.20 -2.81
N PHE A 104 10.21 14.18 -3.50
CA PHE A 104 8.96 13.53 -3.08
C PHE A 104 9.01 13.00 -1.64
N VAL A 105 10.11 12.35 -1.24
CA VAL A 105 10.32 11.89 0.14
C VAL A 105 10.40 13.05 1.13
N GLN A 106 11.00 14.18 0.75
CA GLN A 106 11.00 15.40 1.56
C GLN A 106 9.61 16.01 1.70
N GLU A 107 8.79 15.96 0.65
CA GLU A 107 7.40 16.42 0.74
C GLU A 107 6.56 15.49 1.64
N ALA A 108 6.80 14.18 1.60
CA ALA A 108 6.17 13.23 2.52
C ALA A 108 6.57 13.51 3.99
N ARG A 109 7.86 13.80 4.21
CA ARG A 109 8.40 14.26 5.50
C ARG A 109 7.66 15.49 6.01
N ASP A 110 7.47 16.47 5.14
CA ASP A 110 6.89 17.77 5.50
C ASP A 110 5.36 17.67 5.68
N ALA A 111 4.70 16.71 5.03
CA ALA A 111 3.31 16.34 5.29
C ALA A 111 3.10 15.51 6.57
N GLY A 112 4.19 15.04 7.22
CA GLY A 112 4.11 14.25 8.45
C GLY A 112 3.95 12.74 8.24
N LEU A 113 4.19 12.25 7.02
CA LEU A 113 4.11 10.84 6.67
C LEU A 113 5.47 10.15 6.83
N PHE A 114 5.44 8.90 7.30
CA PHE A 114 6.54 7.98 7.11
C PHE A 114 6.61 7.50 5.66
N VAL A 115 7.76 6.95 5.25
CA VAL A 115 7.95 6.41 3.89
C VAL A 115 8.32 4.93 3.93
N VAL A 116 7.60 4.14 3.13
CA VAL A 116 7.95 2.78 2.73
C VAL A 116 8.54 2.83 1.32
N LEU A 117 9.86 2.75 1.21
CA LEU A 117 10.57 2.90 -0.06
C LEU A 117 10.84 1.53 -0.70
N ARG A 118 10.11 1.22 -1.78
CA ARG A 118 10.25 -0.05 -2.49
C ARG A 118 11.26 0.08 -3.63
N ILE A 119 12.51 -0.25 -3.32
CA ILE A 119 13.66 0.00 -4.22
C ILE A 119 13.63 -0.93 -5.45
N GLY A 120 13.13 -2.16 -5.30
CA GLY A 120 13.08 -3.14 -6.39
C GLY A 120 14.42 -3.87 -6.58
N PRO A 121 15.02 -3.88 -7.79
CA PRO A 121 14.74 -2.97 -8.91
C PRO A 121 13.65 -3.44 -9.87
N PHE A 122 13.29 -4.73 -9.85
CA PHE A 122 12.05 -5.16 -10.47
C PHE A 122 10.89 -4.70 -9.58
N VAL A 123 9.95 -3.97 -10.14
CA VAL A 123 8.81 -3.37 -9.40
C VAL A 123 7.45 -3.78 -9.93
N ALA A 124 7.41 -4.50 -11.06
CA ALA A 124 6.18 -4.72 -11.84
C ALA A 124 5.46 -3.38 -12.11
N SER A 125 4.47 -3.04 -11.28
CA SER A 125 3.78 -1.75 -11.22
C SER A 125 3.06 -1.35 -12.50
N GLU A 126 2.76 -2.32 -13.37
CA GLU A 126 2.24 -2.07 -14.72
C GLU A 126 3.09 -1.00 -15.45
N TRP A 127 4.41 -1.08 -15.23
CA TRP A 127 5.40 -0.16 -15.73
C TRP A 127 6.23 -0.83 -16.82
N ASP A 128 6.76 -0.04 -17.75
CA ASP A 128 7.57 -0.55 -18.86
C ASP A 128 8.71 -1.42 -18.35
N TYR A 129 8.84 -2.62 -18.93
CA TYR A 129 9.81 -3.66 -18.58
C TYR A 129 9.95 -3.93 -17.06
N GLY A 130 8.87 -3.73 -16.29
CA GLY A 130 8.84 -3.93 -14.84
C GLY A 130 9.79 -3.01 -14.05
N GLY A 131 10.13 -1.85 -14.63
CA GLY A 131 11.07 -0.87 -14.06
C GLY A 131 12.54 -1.12 -14.40
N ILE A 132 12.87 -2.22 -15.08
CA ILE A 132 14.25 -2.54 -15.47
C ILE A 132 14.61 -1.78 -16.76
N PRO A 133 15.80 -1.19 -16.89
CA PRO A 133 16.22 -0.58 -18.16
C PRO A 133 16.39 -1.62 -19.28
N HIS A 134 15.95 -1.31 -20.50
CA HIS A 134 16.05 -2.24 -21.64
C HIS A 134 17.50 -2.65 -21.95
N TRP A 135 18.47 -1.75 -21.75
CA TRP A 135 19.89 -2.03 -21.97
C TRP A 135 20.45 -3.14 -21.06
N ILE A 136 19.77 -3.50 -19.97
CA ILE A 136 20.15 -4.64 -19.13
C ILE A 136 20.12 -5.92 -19.95
N ARG A 137 19.14 -6.10 -20.84
CA ARG A 137 19.01 -7.31 -21.67
C ARG A 137 20.20 -7.49 -22.60
N ASP A 138 20.85 -6.40 -22.99
CA ASP A 138 21.96 -6.42 -23.93
C ASP A 138 23.30 -6.77 -23.25
N ILE A 139 23.31 -6.94 -21.91
CA ILE A 139 24.44 -7.47 -21.18
C ILE A 139 24.65 -8.95 -21.55
N PRO A 140 25.84 -9.35 -22.04
CA PRO A 140 26.08 -10.72 -22.44
C PRO A 140 25.84 -11.74 -21.32
N ASN A 141 25.04 -12.77 -21.61
CA ASN A 141 24.69 -13.87 -20.68
C ASN A 141 23.91 -13.44 -19.42
N VAL A 142 23.21 -12.30 -19.49
CA VAL A 142 22.32 -11.87 -18.41
C VAL A 142 21.05 -12.72 -18.37
N TYR A 143 20.66 -13.12 -17.16
CA TYR A 143 19.35 -13.68 -16.88
C TYR A 143 18.76 -12.87 -15.73
N VAL A 144 17.84 -11.95 -16.06
CA VAL A 144 17.24 -11.07 -15.06
C VAL A 144 16.47 -11.88 -14.01
N ARG A 145 16.49 -11.41 -12.76
CA ARG A 145 15.77 -12.02 -11.63
C ARG A 145 16.14 -13.49 -11.41
N SER A 146 17.44 -13.79 -11.42
CA SER A 146 17.96 -15.13 -11.16
C SER A 146 19.33 -15.06 -10.53
N ASN A 147 19.83 -16.19 -10.02
CA ASN A 147 21.20 -16.35 -9.54
C ASN A 147 22.19 -16.31 -10.72
N ASN A 148 22.41 -15.11 -11.23
CA ASN A 148 23.21 -14.82 -12.41
C ASN A 148 24.13 -13.63 -12.11
N SER A 149 25.44 -13.83 -12.21
CA SER A 149 26.42 -12.83 -11.79
C SER A 149 26.32 -11.49 -12.53
N GLN A 150 25.87 -11.50 -13.80
CA GLN A 150 25.67 -10.26 -14.56
C GLN A 150 24.48 -9.46 -14.02
N TRP A 151 23.35 -10.15 -13.80
CA TRP A 151 22.17 -9.56 -13.18
C TRP A 151 22.46 -9.04 -11.78
N GLU A 152 23.06 -9.88 -10.93
CA GLU A 152 23.39 -9.55 -9.54
C GLU A 152 24.33 -8.34 -9.45
N THR A 153 25.35 -8.27 -10.32
CA THR A 153 26.27 -7.13 -10.37
C THR A 153 25.53 -5.83 -10.72
N ALA A 154 24.65 -5.88 -11.73
CA ALA A 154 23.90 -4.71 -12.17
C ALA A 154 22.87 -4.27 -11.11
N MET A 155 22.09 -5.21 -10.59
CA MET A 155 21.10 -4.96 -9.53
C MET A 155 21.77 -4.44 -8.26
N ARG A 156 22.86 -5.07 -7.79
CA ARG A 156 23.61 -4.60 -6.61
C ARG A 156 24.07 -3.17 -6.77
N LYS A 157 24.63 -2.82 -7.95
CA LYS A 157 25.06 -1.44 -8.20
C LYS A 157 23.91 -0.46 -8.06
N PHE A 158 22.81 -0.66 -8.78
CA PHE A 158 21.66 0.24 -8.71
C PHE A 158 21.08 0.31 -7.29
N PHE A 159 20.88 -0.84 -6.64
CA PHE A 159 20.28 -0.92 -5.32
C PHE A 159 21.13 -0.18 -4.27
N LEU A 160 22.45 -0.39 -4.25
CA LEU A 160 23.34 0.30 -3.32
C LEU A 160 23.44 1.79 -3.62
N ASP A 161 23.47 2.20 -4.89
CA ASP A 161 23.46 3.62 -5.26
C ASP A 161 22.16 4.31 -4.76
N MET A 162 21.00 3.66 -4.90
CA MET A 162 19.73 4.18 -4.37
C MET A 162 19.72 4.22 -2.83
N VAL A 163 20.28 3.22 -2.17
CA VAL A 163 20.44 3.21 -0.71
C VAL A 163 21.31 4.37 -0.24
N GLU A 164 22.44 4.64 -0.90
CA GLU A 164 23.31 5.76 -0.53
C GLU A 164 22.60 7.12 -0.71
N LEU A 165 21.84 7.29 -1.79
CA LEU A 165 21.00 8.47 -1.99
C LEU A 165 19.91 8.61 -0.90
N ALA A 166 19.32 7.48 -0.48
CA ALA A 166 18.27 7.45 0.54
C ALA A 166 18.80 7.64 1.96
N ARG A 167 20.08 7.35 2.22
CA ARG A 167 20.68 7.30 3.56
C ARG A 167 20.41 8.54 4.41
N PRO A 168 20.53 9.80 3.92
CA PRO A 168 20.20 10.98 4.72
C PRO A 168 18.73 11.11 5.11
N LEU A 169 17.85 10.36 4.44
CA LEU A 169 16.39 10.38 4.61
C LEU A 169 15.88 9.14 5.37
N THR A 170 16.74 8.23 5.83
CA THR A 170 16.33 7.10 6.67
C THR A 170 16.19 7.47 8.13
N ALA A 171 15.36 6.71 8.85
CA ALA A 171 15.09 6.89 10.28
C ALA A 171 16.35 7.00 11.17
N PRO A 172 17.40 6.18 11.00
CA PRO A 172 18.67 6.34 11.74
C PRO A 172 19.37 7.69 11.53
N HIS A 173 19.05 8.40 10.44
CA HIS A 173 19.54 9.75 10.15
C HIS A 173 18.49 10.84 10.40
N GLY A 174 17.34 10.48 10.98
CA GLY A 174 16.26 11.40 11.35
C GLY A 174 15.25 11.67 10.23
N GLY A 175 15.37 11.00 9.09
CA GLY A 175 14.45 11.13 7.95
C GLY A 175 13.24 10.20 8.03
N PRO A 176 12.26 10.34 7.12
CA PRO A 176 10.98 9.65 7.22
C PRO A 176 10.98 8.20 6.71
N ILE A 177 12.05 7.73 6.05
CA ILE A 177 12.09 6.37 5.49
C ILE A 177 12.29 5.36 6.62
N ILE A 178 11.26 4.56 6.88
CA ILE A 178 11.21 3.59 7.98
C ILE A 178 11.26 2.14 7.50
N LEU A 179 10.92 1.87 6.24
CA LEU A 179 10.93 0.53 5.66
C LEU A 179 11.48 0.58 4.24
N GLY A 180 12.29 -0.41 3.88
CA GLY A 180 12.75 -0.66 2.52
C GLY A 180 12.13 -1.92 1.93
N GLN A 181 12.14 -2.08 0.61
CA GLN A 181 11.87 -3.37 -0.04
C GLN A 181 12.91 -3.67 -1.12
N VAL A 182 13.35 -4.93 -1.15
CA VAL A 182 14.15 -5.53 -2.23
C VAL A 182 13.26 -6.48 -3.02
N GLU A 183 13.45 -6.55 -4.34
CA GLU A 183 12.63 -7.38 -5.24
C GLU A 183 11.13 -7.01 -5.20
N ASN A 184 10.32 -7.73 -5.99
CA ASN A 184 8.88 -7.64 -6.04
C ASN A 184 8.24 -8.96 -6.56
N GLU A 185 7.48 -9.64 -5.70
CA GLU A 185 6.69 -10.84 -6.05
C GLU A 185 7.51 -11.99 -6.66
N PHE A 186 8.70 -12.25 -6.11
CA PHE A 186 9.53 -13.36 -6.58
C PHE A 186 8.92 -14.72 -6.19
N ARG A 187 8.34 -15.42 -7.18
CA ARG A 187 7.65 -16.71 -6.98
C ARG A 187 8.39 -17.91 -7.56
N TRP A 188 9.60 -17.72 -8.08
CA TRP A 188 10.41 -18.80 -8.64
C TRP A 188 11.26 -19.47 -7.56
N LEU A 189 11.44 -20.78 -7.68
CA LEU A 189 12.26 -21.58 -6.78
C LEU A 189 13.75 -21.47 -7.13
N ASP A 190 14.32 -20.28 -6.93
CA ASP A 190 15.75 -20.01 -7.00
C ASP A 190 16.27 -19.55 -5.63
N GLN A 191 16.51 -20.52 -4.73
CA GLN A 191 16.89 -20.24 -3.35
C GLN A 191 18.19 -19.44 -3.26
N ALA A 192 19.13 -19.66 -4.18
CA ALA A 192 20.40 -18.95 -4.17
C ALA A 192 20.21 -17.44 -4.47
N TYR A 193 19.33 -17.11 -5.42
CA TYR A 193 18.98 -15.71 -5.68
C TYR A 193 18.21 -15.07 -4.52
N ILE A 194 17.30 -15.83 -3.90
CA ILE A 194 16.55 -15.36 -2.72
C ILE A 194 17.52 -15.04 -1.58
N ASP A 195 18.42 -15.97 -1.24
CA ASP A 195 19.42 -15.77 -0.19
C ASP A 195 20.34 -14.59 -0.52
N TRP A 196 20.76 -14.46 -1.78
CA TRP A 196 21.56 -13.33 -2.25
C TRP A 196 20.85 -11.98 -2.06
N CYS A 197 19.52 -11.90 -2.28
CA CYS A 197 18.77 -10.67 -2.00
C CYS A 197 18.81 -10.31 -0.50
N GLY A 198 18.78 -11.30 0.39
CA GLY A 198 18.93 -11.12 1.83
C GLY A 198 20.33 -10.65 2.23
N ASP A 199 21.37 -11.16 1.55
CA ASP A 199 22.75 -10.70 1.72
C ASP A 199 22.94 -9.27 1.21
N LEU A 200 22.33 -8.90 0.08
CA LEU A 200 22.35 -7.54 -0.44
C LEU A 200 21.71 -6.54 0.54
N VAL A 201 20.58 -6.90 1.14
CA VAL A 201 19.93 -6.08 2.19
C VAL A 201 20.85 -5.89 3.39
N LYS A 202 21.51 -6.97 3.83
CA LYS A 202 22.48 -6.90 4.93
C LYS A 202 23.67 -6.02 4.58
N GLU A 203 24.17 -6.12 3.35
CA GLU A 203 25.28 -5.32 2.84
C GLU A 203 24.95 -3.83 2.81
N ALA A 204 23.72 -3.47 2.39
CA ALA A 204 23.25 -2.10 2.33
C ALA A 204 23.26 -1.37 3.68
N ALA A 205 23.19 -2.12 4.80
CA ALA A 205 23.36 -1.63 6.17
C ALA A 205 22.59 -0.32 6.43
N THR A 206 21.30 -0.33 6.11
CA THR A 206 20.41 0.83 6.24
C THR A 206 19.89 1.04 7.66
N GLU A 207 20.03 0.03 8.53
CA GLU A 207 19.50 0.00 9.91
C GLU A 207 17.98 0.20 10.01
N ILE A 208 17.25 0.00 8.90
CA ILE A 208 15.79 -0.09 8.87
C ILE A 208 15.36 -1.50 8.42
N PRO A 209 14.16 -1.99 8.79
CA PRO A 209 13.66 -3.26 8.31
C PRO A 209 13.40 -3.26 6.80
N PHE A 210 13.61 -4.43 6.17
CA PHE A 210 13.36 -4.66 4.75
C PHE A 210 12.24 -5.69 4.53
N LEU A 211 11.47 -5.47 3.47
CA LEU A 211 10.36 -6.32 3.04
C LEU A 211 10.75 -7.14 1.80
N MET A 212 10.05 -8.27 1.60
CA MET A 212 9.91 -8.97 0.32
C MET A 212 8.47 -9.47 0.21
N CYS A 213 7.77 -9.06 -0.84
CA CYS A 213 6.32 -9.24 -0.95
C CYS A 213 5.91 -10.46 -1.78
N ASN A 214 4.79 -11.07 -1.39
CA ASN A 214 3.94 -11.97 -2.19
C ASN A 214 4.70 -13.07 -2.96
N GLY A 215 5.59 -13.77 -2.25
CA GLY A 215 6.45 -14.78 -2.83
C GLY A 215 7.39 -15.36 -1.77
N PHE A 216 8.54 -15.87 -2.22
CA PHE A 216 9.62 -16.26 -1.32
C PHE A 216 10.32 -15.02 -0.77
N SER A 217 10.74 -15.09 0.50
CA SER A 217 11.49 -14.02 1.17
C SER A 217 12.78 -14.57 1.75
N ALA A 218 13.82 -13.74 1.74
CA ALA A 218 15.13 -14.09 2.25
C ALA A 218 15.23 -13.93 3.76
N ALA A 219 16.29 -14.48 4.36
CA ALA A 219 16.74 -14.03 5.67
C ALA A 219 17.01 -12.51 5.64
N ASN A 220 16.84 -11.83 6.79
CA ASN A 220 16.92 -10.36 6.93
C ASN A 220 15.78 -9.56 6.26
N THR A 221 14.73 -10.23 5.79
CA THR A 221 13.53 -9.57 5.24
C THR A 221 12.25 -10.06 5.92
N ILE A 222 11.21 -9.24 5.88
CA ILE A 222 9.85 -9.58 6.33
C ILE A 222 9.06 -10.04 5.11
N ASN A 223 8.42 -11.22 5.21
CA ASN A 223 7.52 -11.70 4.17
C ASN A 223 6.20 -10.91 4.26
N THR A 224 5.71 -10.36 3.15
CA THR A 224 4.48 -9.57 3.15
C THR A 224 3.45 -10.08 2.16
N TYR A 225 2.21 -9.65 2.32
CA TYR A 225 1.09 -10.04 1.47
C TYR A 225 0.74 -8.98 0.43
N ASN A 226 0.39 -9.44 -0.78
CA ASN A 226 -0.31 -8.67 -1.80
C ASN A 226 -1.57 -9.44 -2.24
N GLY A 227 -2.63 -8.73 -2.54
CA GLY A 227 -3.90 -9.27 -2.99
C GLY A 227 -5.09 -8.54 -2.38
N ASN A 228 -6.28 -9.12 -2.50
CA ASN A 228 -7.53 -8.45 -2.15
C ASN A 228 -8.09 -8.84 -0.76
N ASP A 229 -7.65 -9.96 -0.18
CA ASP A 229 -8.11 -10.46 1.11
C ASP A 229 -7.01 -11.24 1.82
N GLY A 230 -6.32 -10.58 2.75
CA GLY A 230 -5.19 -11.14 3.49
C GLY A 230 -5.56 -12.08 4.64
N ALA A 231 -6.84 -12.42 4.87
CA ALA A 231 -7.24 -13.20 6.04
C ALA A 231 -6.54 -14.57 6.14
N LEU A 232 -6.55 -15.36 5.06
CA LEU A 232 -5.89 -16.67 5.03
C LEU A 232 -4.37 -16.56 5.13
N TYR A 233 -3.80 -15.50 4.54
CA TYR A 233 -2.38 -15.22 4.66
C TYR A 233 -2.02 -14.92 6.10
N ALA A 234 -2.77 -14.07 6.80
CA ALA A 234 -2.52 -13.74 8.20
C ALA A 234 -2.51 -15.00 9.09
N ASP A 235 -3.46 -15.90 8.85
CA ASP A 235 -3.59 -17.14 9.59
C ASP A 235 -2.38 -18.08 9.38
N ALA A 236 -1.85 -18.14 8.15
CA ALA A 236 -0.67 -18.94 7.81
C ALA A 236 0.65 -18.28 8.24
N HIS A 237 0.79 -16.97 8.02
CA HIS A 237 2.00 -16.21 8.27
C HIS A 237 2.38 -16.23 9.75
N SER A 238 1.41 -16.06 10.66
CA SER A 238 1.66 -16.13 12.11
C SER A 238 2.28 -17.46 12.57
N LYS A 239 2.06 -18.55 11.81
CA LYS A 239 2.58 -19.89 12.10
C LYS A 239 3.93 -20.15 11.44
N LEU A 240 4.12 -19.66 10.21
CA LEU A 240 5.35 -19.82 9.44
C LEU A 240 6.45 -18.84 9.87
N TYR A 241 6.07 -17.62 10.28
CA TYR A 241 6.96 -16.52 10.63
C TYR A 241 6.56 -15.91 11.99
N PRO A 242 6.58 -16.67 13.10
CA PRO A 242 6.04 -16.23 14.40
C PRO A 242 6.78 -15.05 15.04
N GLY A 243 7.90 -14.58 14.47
CA GLY A 243 8.65 -13.40 14.91
C GLY A 243 8.44 -12.16 14.05
N GLN A 244 7.65 -12.25 12.96
CA GLN A 244 7.40 -11.15 12.03
C GLN A 244 6.01 -10.54 12.26
N PRO A 245 5.85 -9.22 12.08
CA PRO A 245 4.54 -8.58 12.14
C PRO A 245 3.76 -8.88 10.85
N LEU A 246 2.44 -8.89 10.95
CA LEU A 246 1.57 -8.95 9.78
C LEU A 246 1.65 -7.65 8.96
N ALA A 247 2.19 -7.74 7.75
CA ALA A 247 2.29 -6.63 6.81
C ALA A 247 1.64 -6.95 5.45
N TRP A 248 0.69 -6.09 5.05
CA TRP A 248 0.01 -6.15 3.74
C TRP A 248 0.49 -4.98 2.88
N THR A 249 1.36 -5.26 1.91
CA THR A 249 2.04 -4.26 1.06
C THR A 249 1.19 -3.81 -0.13
N GLU A 250 0.25 -4.64 -0.58
CA GLU A 250 -0.67 -4.27 -1.66
C GLU A 250 -2.08 -4.82 -1.41
N ASN A 251 -2.95 -3.99 -0.81
CA ASN A 251 -4.39 -4.18 -0.93
C ASN A 251 -4.81 -3.65 -2.29
N GLU A 252 -4.82 -4.55 -3.26
CA GLU A 252 -4.89 -4.24 -4.67
C GLU A 252 -6.27 -3.61 -5.03
N GLY A 253 -6.21 -2.41 -5.62
CA GLY A 253 -7.16 -1.97 -6.62
C GLY A 253 -6.88 -2.69 -7.93
N TRP A 254 -7.16 -2.05 -9.07
CA TRP A 254 -6.77 -2.61 -10.35
C TRP A 254 -6.33 -1.50 -11.31
N PHE A 255 -5.72 -1.90 -12.41
CA PHE A 255 -5.31 -1.01 -13.49
C PHE A 255 -6.30 -1.08 -14.65
N GLN A 256 -6.29 -0.05 -15.49
CA GLN A 256 -7.12 0.00 -16.70
C GLN A 256 -6.30 -0.46 -17.92
N GLU A 257 -6.84 -1.42 -18.67
CA GLU A 257 -6.30 -1.87 -19.94
C GLU A 257 -6.96 -1.15 -21.14
N TRP A 258 -6.26 -1.05 -22.26
CA TRP A 258 -6.87 -0.62 -23.52
C TRP A 258 -7.98 -1.61 -23.94
N ASP A 259 -9.01 -1.09 -24.63
CA ASP A 259 -10.15 -1.89 -25.13
C ASP A 259 -10.99 -2.59 -24.03
N ARG A 260 -10.90 -2.11 -22.78
CA ARG A 260 -11.75 -2.54 -21.66
C ARG A 260 -12.64 -1.39 -21.20
N GLU A 261 -13.84 -1.73 -20.75
CA GLU A 261 -14.73 -0.75 -20.09
C GLU A 261 -14.09 -0.24 -18.80
N PRO A 262 -14.00 1.10 -18.61
CA PRO A 262 -13.48 1.70 -17.39
C PRO A 262 -14.17 1.22 -16.12
N LEU A 263 -13.43 1.02 -15.03
CA LEU A 263 -13.99 0.68 -13.72
C LEU A 263 -14.87 -0.58 -13.75
N SER A 264 -14.48 -1.57 -14.56
CA SER A 264 -15.16 -2.85 -14.68
C SER A 264 -14.42 -3.97 -13.92
N GLY A 265 -15.17 -4.95 -13.42
CA GLY A 265 -14.60 -6.11 -12.73
C GLY A 265 -13.77 -5.72 -11.49
N ARG A 266 -12.49 -6.12 -11.49
CA ARG A 266 -11.56 -5.87 -10.36
C ARG A 266 -11.21 -4.38 -10.21
N ASP A 267 -11.36 -3.58 -11.25
CA ASP A 267 -11.06 -2.14 -11.25
C ASP A 267 -12.05 -1.30 -10.44
N ASN A 268 -13.14 -1.89 -9.96
CA ASN A 268 -14.12 -1.16 -9.14
C ASN A 268 -14.53 -1.91 -7.88
N ARG A 269 -13.54 -2.20 -7.02
CA ARG A 269 -13.80 -2.71 -5.67
C ARG A 269 -14.62 -1.70 -4.88
N THR A 270 -15.76 -2.11 -4.33
CA THR A 270 -16.68 -1.19 -3.66
C THR A 270 -16.12 -0.67 -2.33
N PRO A 271 -16.60 0.47 -1.79
CA PRO A 271 -16.27 0.90 -0.43
C PRO A 271 -16.50 -0.20 0.62
N GLN A 272 -17.58 -0.97 0.45
CA GLN A 272 -17.96 -2.04 1.36
C GLN A 272 -16.93 -3.16 1.38
N ASP A 273 -16.51 -3.61 0.19
CA ASP A 273 -15.50 -4.65 0.03
C ASP A 273 -14.16 -4.21 0.63
N MET A 274 -13.70 -3.01 0.26
CA MET A 274 -12.44 -2.46 0.77
C MET A 274 -12.43 -2.33 2.29
N ALA A 275 -13.49 -1.75 2.87
CA ALA A 275 -13.61 -1.64 4.32
C ALA A 275 -13.67 -3.02 5.00
N TYR A 276 -14.39 -3.97 4.40
CA TYR A 276 -14.54 -5.31 4.95
C TYR A 276 -13.21 -6.04 5.04
N VAL A 277 -12.42 -6.08 3.97
CA VAL A 277 -11.15 -6.81 3.97
C VAL A 277 -10.10 -6.14 4.86
N VAL A 278 -10.11 -4.81 4.97
CA VAL A 278 -9.24 -4.05 5.90
C VAL A 278 -9.62 -4.38 7.34
N MET A 279 -10.91 -4.41 7.66
CA MET A 279 -11.37 -4.80 8.99
C MET A 279 -11.01 -6.26 9.32
N LYS A 280 -11.17 -7.20 8.37
CA LYS A 280 -10.74 -8.60 8.55
C LYS A 280 -9.25 -8.74 8.84
N TRP A 281 -8.43 -7.91 8.21
CA TRP A 281 -6.99 -7.87 8.42
C TRP A 281 -6.63 -7.39 9.83
N PHE A 282 -7.17 -6.25 10.25
CA PHE A 282 -6.90 -5.72 11.60
C PHE A 282 -7.53 -6.57 12.71
N ALA A 283 -8.68 -7.21 12.44
CA ALA A 283 -9.28 -8.19 13.34
C ALA A 283 -8.35 -9.37 13.66
N ARG A 284 -7.44 -9.73 12.75
CA ARG A 284 -6.42 -10.78 12.93
C ARG A 284 -5.10 -10.23 13.48
N GLY A 285 -5.02 -8.95 13.84
CA GLY A 285 -3.81 -8.33 14.37
C GLY A 285 -2.87 -7.82 13.28
N GLY A 286 -3.39 -7.43 12.12
CA GLY A 286 -2.64 -6.64 11.14
C GLY A 286 -1.88 -5.50 11.79
N ALA A 287 -0.63 -5.27 11.37
CA ALA A 287 0.24 -4.21 11.89
C ALA A 287 0.55 -3.14 10.84
N HIS A 288 0.58 -3.54 9.57
CA HIS A 288 0.73 -2.68 8.42
C HIS A 288 -0.32 -3.03 7.37
N HIS A 289 -0.88 -2.00 6.76
CA HIS A 289 -1.79 -2.10 5.62
C HIS A 289 -1.46 -1.01 4.62
N ASN A 290 -1.38 -1.35 3.33
CA ASN A 290 -1.15 -0.39 2.26
C ASN A 290 -2.21 -0.53 1.15
N TYR A 291 -2.91 0.57 0.85
CA TYR A 291 -3.74 0.66 -0.35
C TYR A 291 -2.86 0.70 -1.60
N TYR A 292 -2.99 -0.27 -2.50
CA TYR A 292 -2.29 -0.26 -3.79
C TYR A 292 -3.29 -0.18 -4.93
N MET A 293 -3.66 0.99 -5.44
CA MET A 293 -3.15 2.33 -5.11
C MET A 293 -4.03 3.04 -4.09
N TRP A 294 -3.48 4.04 -3.40
CA TRP A 294 -4.32 5.07 -2.76
C TRP A 294 -4.64 6.19 -3.76
N TYR A 295 -3.64 6.59 -4.55
CA TYR A 295 -3.80 7.41 -5.74
C TYR A 295 -2.93 6.86 -6.87
N GLY A 296 -3.56 6.44 -7.97
CA GLY A 296 -2.84 5.84 -9.09
C GLY A 296 -2.23 6.85 -10.06
N GLY A 297 -2.89 7.99 -10.28
CA GLY A 297 -2.40 9.06 -11.14
C GLY A 297 -2.39 8.69 -12.63
N ASN A 298 -1.38 9.17 -13.36
CA ASN A 298 -1.29 9.03 -14.81
C ASN A 298 0.09 8.52 -15.23
N ASN A 299 0.13 7.60 -16.17
CA ASN A 299 1.35 7.22 -16.86
C ASN A 299 1.71 8.29 -17.89
N PHE A 300 2.59 9.22 -17.53
CA PHE A 300 3.12 10.21 -18.46
C PHE A 300 4.14 9.62 -19.44
N GLY A 301 4.26 10.26 -20.60
CA GLY A 301 5.25 9.86 -21.61
C GLY A 301 4.95 8.47 -22.18
N ARG A 302 5.95 7.59 -22.14
CA ARG A 302 5.97 6.31 -22.89
C ARG A 302 6.54 5.12 -22.11
N LEU A 303 6.55 5.20 -20.77
CA LEU A 303 7.07 4.15 -19.88
C LEU A 303 5.94 3.35 -19.20
N THR A 304 4.78 3.27 -19.84
CA THR A 304 3.66 2.41 -19.46
C THR A 304 4.00 0.94 -19.67
N GLY A 305 3.48 0.06 -18.80
CA GLY A 305 3.42 -1.36 -19.09
C GLY A 305 2.56 -1.67 -20.32
N SER A 306 2.80 -2.83 -20.94
CA SER A 306 2.07 -3.27 -22.12
C SER A 306 0.56 -3.32 -21.89
N CYS A 307 -0.21 -2.79 -22.84
CA CYS A 307 -1.67 -2.76 -22.82
C CYS A 307 -2.31 -1.91 -21.69
N ILE A 308 -1.53 -1.15 -20.94
CA ILE A 308 -2.02 -0.29 -19.85
C ILE A 308 -2.35 1.11 -20.40
N THR A 309 -3.48 1.67 -19.97
CA THR A 309 -3.88 3.01 -20.42
C THR A 309 -3.06 4.13 -19.76
N THR A 310 -3.19 5.35 -20.27
CA THR A 310 -2.58 6.54 -19.66
C THR A 310 -3.08 6.76 -18.24
N MET A 311 -4.37 6.57 -17.98
CA MET A 311 -4.93 6.63 -16.64
C MET A 311 -4.51 5.38 -15.84
N TYR A 312 -4.03 5.55 -14.61
CA TYR A 312 -3.62 4.42 -13.77
C TYR A 312 -4.49 4.32 -12.52
N ALA A 313 -5.14 3.17 -12.35
CA ALA A 313 -5.94 2.80 -11.19
C ALA A 313 -6.93 3.87 -10.71
N ASP A 314 -7.94 4.20 -11.53
CA ASP A 314 -8.93 5.25 -11.23
C ASP A 314 -10.03 4.82 -10.24
N GLY A 315 -10.12 3.52 -9.97
CA GLY A 315 -11.05 2.94 -9.01
C GLY A 315 -10.61 3.04 -7.55
N VAL A 316 -9.60 3.85 -7.21
CA VAL A 316 -9.03 3.94 -5.84
C VAL A 316 -9.56 5.15 -5.07
N ASN A 317 -8.89 5.63 -4.02
CA ASN A 317 -9.40 6.70 -3.15
C ASN A 317 -9.46 8.08 -3.85
N LEU A 318 -8.51 8.35 -4.74
CA LEU A 318 -8.52 9.50 -5.64
C LEU A 318 -8.63 9.05 -7.08
N HIS A 319 -9.45 9.76 -7.85
CA HIS A 319 -9.45 9.65 -9.30
C HIS A 319 -8.17 10.24 -9.90
N TYR A 320 -7.83 9.87 -11.13
CA TYR A 320 -6.62 10.33 -11.84
C TYR A 320 -6.48 11.86 -11.92
N ASP A 321 -7.60 12.58 -11.84
CA ASP A 321 -7.72 14.04 -11.81
C ASP A 321 -7.67 14.65 -10.39
N MET A 322 -7.26 13.84 -9.40
CA MET A 322 -7.15 14.18 -7.96
C MET A 322 -8.47 14.46 -7.25
N LEU A 323 -9.62 14.31 -7.92
CA LEU A 323 -10.91 14.38 -7.23
C LEU A 323 -11.13 13.15 -6.35
N ALA A 324 -11.78 13.37 -5.20
CA ALA A 324 -12.15 12.30 -4.30
C ALA A 324 -13.09 11.28 -4.99
N ASN A 325 -12.76 10.00 -4.88
CA ASN A 325 -13.67 8.93 -5.29
C ASN A 325 -14.66 8.64 -4.14
N GLU A 326 -15.78 9.36 -4.15
CA GLU A 326 -16.79 9.23 -3.11
C GLU A 326 -17.90 8.23 -3.45
N PRO A 327 -18.42 7.48 -2.46
CA PRO A 327 -18.15 7.61 -1.01
C PRO A 327 -16.95 6.80 -0.50
N LYS A 328 -16.11 6.24 -1.39
CA LYS A 328 -15.03 5.31 -1.00
C LYS A 328 -13.99 5.96 -0.11
N LYS A 329 -13.48 7.12 -0.53
CA LYS A 329 -12.47 7.87 0.24
C LYS A 329 -12.98 8.20 1.64
N THR A 330 -14.17 8.81 1.76
CA THR A 330 -14.74 9.17 3.05
C THR A 330 -15.05 7.94 3.91
N HIS A 331 -15.58 6.85 3.33
CA HIS A 331 -15.88 5.63 4.08
C HIS A 331 -14.62 5.00 4.69
N LEU A 332 -13.53 4.92 3.93
CA LEU A 332 -12.26 4.38 4.40
C LEU A 332 -11.56 5.31 5.41
N SER A 333 -11.60 6.63 5.19
CA SER A 333 -11.04 7.60 6.15
C SER A 333 -11.66 7.47 7.54
N LYS A 334 -12.98 7.28 7.63
CA LYS A 334 -13.66 7.01 8.92
C LYS A 334 -13.21 5.73 9.59
N LEU A 335 -12.89 4.68 8.80
CA LEU A 335 -12.31 3.46 9.35
C LEU A 335 -10.92 3.72 9.93
N HIS A 336 -10.10 4.55 9.27
CA HIS A 336 -8.76 4.91 9.77
C HIS A 336 -8.84 5.64 11.12
N ASP A 337 -9.73 6.63 11.25
CA ASP A 337 -9.95 7.36 12.51
C ASP A 337 -10.31 6.42 13.67
N LEU A 338 -11.09 5.38 13.39
CA LEU A 338 -11.46 4.38 14.39
C LEU A 338 -10.31 3.42 14.71
N LEU A 339 -9.53 3.00 13.72
CA LEU A 339 -8.32 2.21 13.93
C LEU A 339 -7.29 2.99 14.77
N ASP A 340 -7.20 4.31 14.57
CA ASP A 340 -6.41 5.22 15.40
C ASP A 340 -6.94 5.25 16.84
N THR A 341 -8.24 5.52 17.00
CA THR A 341 -8.92 5.58 18.30
C THR A 341 -8.68 4.32 19.16
N TYR A 342 -8.66 3.14 18.54
CA TYR A 342 -8.46 1.86 19.25
C TYR A 342 -7.04 1.30 19.14
N SER A 343 -6.09 2.05 18.57
CA SER A 343 -4.73 1.58 18.26
C SER A 343 -4.01 1.00 19.49
N LEU A 344 -4.15 1.64 20.65
CA LEU A 344 -3.61 1.13 21.92
C LEU A 344 -4.11 -0.30 22.21
N SER A 345 -5.42 -0.51 22.20
CA SER A 345 -6.02 -1.83 22.45
C SER A 345 -5.57 -2.86 21.41
N LEU A 346 -5.48 -2.45 20.14
CA LEU A 346 -5.02 -3.32 19.07
C LEU A 346 -3.57 -3.75 19.30
N LEU A 347 -2.68 -2.82 19.65
CA LEU A 347 -1.23 -3.03 19.70
C LEU A 347 -0.72 -3.68 20.99
N THR A 348 -1.42 -3.53 22.12
CA THR A 348 -1.00 -4.13 23.40
C THR A 348 -1.52 -5.54 23.62
N ASN A 349 -2.46 -6.01 22.80
CA ASN A 349 -2.98 -7.36 22.84
C ASN A 349 -2.30 -8.25 21.79
N PRO A 350 -2.22 -9.57 22.04
CA PRO A 350 -1.76 -10.51 21.04
C PRO A 350 -2.68 -10.50 19.80
N SER A 351 -2.13 -10.98 18.68
CA SER A 351 -2.92 -11.29 17.48
C SER A 351 -4.09 -12.23 17.83
N GLN A 352 -5.21 -12.06 17.13
CA GLN A 352 -6.42 -12.86 17.31
C GLN A 352 -6.57 -13.96 16.25
N VAL A 353 -5.54 -14.25 15.44
CA VAL A 353 -5.56 -15.32 14.41
C VAL A 353 -6.10 -16.65 14.96
N ASP A 354 -5.67 -17.07 16.15
CA ASP A 354 -6.13 -18.33 16.77
C ASP A 354 -7.11 -18.10 17.95
N ASN A 355 -7.57 -16.85 18.17
CA ASN A 355 -8.37 -16.46 19.35
C ASN A 355 -9.78 -15.92 19.00
N ALA A 356 -10.22 -16.09 17.75
CA ALA A 356 -11.55 -15.69 17.32
C ALA A 356 -12.64 -16.41 18.14
N THR A 357 -13.56 -15.66 18.74
CA THR A 357 -14.67 -16.22 19.51
C THR A 357 -15.89 -16.42 18.63
N LYS A 358 -16.48 -17.62 18.62
CA LYS A 358 -17.78 -17.84 17.97
C LYS A 358 -18.86 -17.06 18.70
N VAL A 359 -19.57 -16.19 17.99
CA VAL A 359 -20.74 -15.49 18.55
C VAL A 359 -21.98 -16.38 18.51
N LEU A 360 -23.04 -15.95 19.17
CA LEU A 360 -24.34 -16.57 19.01
C LEU A 360 -25.04 -15.97 17.79
N VAL A 361 -25.67 -16.80 16.97
CA VAL A 361 -26.48 -16.38 15.82
C VAL A 361 -27.91 -16.89 15.97
N TYR A 362 -28.90 -16.06 15.63
CA TYR A 362 -30.30 -16.45 15.67
C TYR A 362 -30.59 -17.46 14.56
N SER A 363 -31.05 -18.65 14.96
CA SER A 363 -31.49 -19.69 14.04
C SER A 363 -33.00 -19.59 13.83
N GLU A 364 -33.41 -19.23 12.61
CA GLU A 364 -34.83 -19.21 12.23
C GLU A 364 -35.48 -20.59 12.37
N SER A 365 -34.76 -21.67 12.05
CA SER A 365 -35.31 -23.03 12.13
C SER A 365 -35.47 -23.55 13.56
N GLN A 366 -34.67 -23.05 14.51
CA GLN A 366 -34.74 -23.44 15.91
C GLN A 366 -35.39 -22.39 16.82
N HIS A 367 -35.75 -21.22 16.28
CA HIS A 367 -36.28 -20.06 16.99
C HIS A 367 -35.49 -19.69 18.25
N LYS A 368 -34.16 -19.79 18.19
CA LYS A 368 -33.25 -19.47 19.30
C LYS A 368 -31.85 -19.11 18.81
N PHE A 369 -31.08 -18.49 19.68
CA PHE A 369 -29.65 -18.27 19.46
C PHE A 369 -28.86 -19.58 19.60
N VAL A 370 -27.96 -19.83 18.66
CA VAL A 370 -27.07 -21.01 18.62
C VAL A 370 -25.63 -20.57 18.31
N ASN A 371 -24.65 -21.42 18.60
CA ASN A 371 -23.26 -21.14 18.24
C ASN A 371 -23.12 -20.94 16.74
N ALA A 372 -22.49 -19.83 16.34
CA ALA A 372 -22.25 -19.52 14.95
C ALA A 372 -21.22 -20.46 14.29
N THR A 373 -21.41 -20.67 12.99
CA THR A 373 -20.44 -21.37 12.13
C THR A 373 -19.55 -20.37 11.38
N TYR A 374 -20.11 -19.22 10.99
CA TYR A 374 -19.48 -18.27 10.07
C TYR A 374 -19.45 -16.84 10.62
N GLN A 375 -19.78 -16.67 11.91
CA GLN A 375 -19.75 -15.37 12.58
C GLN A 375 -18.79 -15.44 13.77
N PHE A 376 -17.89 -14.48 13.84
CA PHE A 376 -16.81 -14.47 14.81
C PHE A 376 -16.64 -13.08 15.41
N ALA A 377 -16.24 -13.03 16.68
CA ALA A 377 -15.81 -11.83 17.38
C ALA A 377 -14.31 -11.90 17.64
N TYR A 378 -13.59 -10.86 17.21
CA TYR A 378 -12.18 -10.65 17.51
C TYR A 378 -12.08 -9.50 18.51
N VAL A 379 -11.68 -9.80 19.76
CA VAL A 379 -11.82 -8.87 20.88
C VAL A 379 -10.45 -8.38 21.32
N TYR A 380 -10.31 -7.07 21.43
CA TYR A 380 -9.10 -6.38 21.89
C TYR A 380 -9.46 -5.47 23.07
N THR A 381 -8.78 -5.60 24.20
CA THR A 381 -9.07 -4.80 25.41
C THR A 381 -7.79 -4.34 26.08
N ALA A 382 -7.67 -3.05 26.38
CA ALA A 382 -6.53 -2.52 27.12
C ALA A 382 -6.94 -1.32 27.97
N SER A 383 -6.51 -1.30 29.24
CA SER A 383 -6.60 -0.12 30.12
C SER A 383 -7.97 0.56 30.17
N GLY A 384 -9.07 -0.22 30.17
CA GLY A 384 -10.44 0.31 30.23
C GLY A 384 -11.03 0.72 28.87
N GLN A 385 -10.26 0.66 27.78
CA GLN A 385 -10.76 0.71 26.41
C GLN A 385 -10.87 -0.71 25.84
N GLY A 386 -11.81 -0.90 24.92
CA GLY A 386 -11.88 -2.15 24.17
C GLY A 386 -12.66 -2.01 22.88
N VAL A 387 -12.33 -2.88 21.93
CA VAL A 387 -12.97 -2.95 20.63
C VAL A 387 -13.16 -4.41 20.22
N ALA A 388 -14.26 -4.71 19.54
CA ALA A 388 -14.46 -5.98 18.86
C ALA A 388 -14.72 -5.76 17.37
N PHE A 389 -14.18 -6.67 16.56
CA PHE A 389 -14.62 -6.87 15.17
C PHE A 389 -15.61 -8.02 15.15
N LEU A 390 -16.86 -7.77 14.78
CA LEU A 390 -17.86 -8.80 14.56
C LEU A 390 -17.93 -9.10 13.06
N GLU A 391 -17.36 -10.21 12.64
CA GLU A 391 -17.28 -10.66 11.24
C GLU A 391 -18.49 -11.53 10.88
N ASN A 392 -19.10 -11.29 9.73
CA ASN A 392 -20.06 -12.18 9.09
C ASN A 392 -19.55 -12.59 7.70
N SER A 393 -19.07 -13.82 7.58
CA SER A 393 -18.42 -14.30 6.35
C SER A 393 -19.37 -14.97 5.34
N VAL A 394 -20.67 -15.02 5.61
CA VAL A 394 -21.68 -15.47 4.64
C VAL A 394 -22.32 -14.31 3.90
N ASN A 395 -22.82 -14.55 2.69
CA ASN A 395 -23.46 -13.54 1.84
C ASN A 395 -24.93 -13.24 2.21
N THR A 396 -25.31 -13.50 3.45
CA THR A 396 -26.65 -13.22 3.97
C THR A 396 -26.54 -12.49 5.30
N THR A 397 -27.53 -11.64 5.59
CA THR A 397 -27.61 -10.92 6.86
C THR A 397 -27.81 -11.92 8.00
N ALA A 398 -27.06 -11.74 9.09
CA ALA A 398 -27.14 -12.56 10.30
C ALA A 398 -27.51 -11.69 11.50
N LEU A 399 -28.49 -12.13 12.30
CA LEU A 399 -28.76 -11.55 13.61
C LEU A 399 -27.87 -12.26 14.63
N VAL A 400 -26.86 -11.57 15.17
CA VAL A 400 -25.93 -12.11 16.16
C VAL A 400 -26.16 -11.50 17.53
N GLN A 401 -25.94 -12.28 18.57
CA GLN A 401 -25.88 -11.78 19.94
C GLN A 401 -24.42 -11.81 20.40
N PHE A 402 -23.93 -10.64 20.81
CA PHE A 402 -22.60 -10.47 21.36
C PHE A 402 -22.70 -9.64 22.65
N ARG A 403 -22.24 -10.23 23.77
CA ARG A 403 -22.58 -9.76 25.12
C ARG A 403 -24.11 -9.67 25.25
N GLU A 404 -24.64 -8.59 25.83
CA GLU A 404 -26.08 -8.36 26.02
C GLU A 404 -26.74 -7.62 24.86
N THR A 405 -26.05 -7.47 23.72
CA THR A 405 -26.53 -6.69 22.57
C THR A 405 -26.71 -7.57 21.33
N ASN A 406 -27.82 -7.34 20.62
CA ASN A 406 -28.08 -7.98 19.34
C ASN A 406 -27.64 -7.07 18.20
N PHE A 407 -26.91 -7.61 17.24
CA PHE A 407 -26.42 -6.90 16.05
C PHE A 407 -26.97 -7.57 14.79
N SER A 408 -27.49 -6.77 13.86
CA SER A 408 -27.78 -7.22 12.51
C SER A 408 -26.56 -6.97 11.63
N LEU A 409 -25.83 -8.04 11.31
CA LEU A 409 -24.63 -7.98 10.48
C LEU A 409 -25.01 -8.28 9.02
N PRO A 410 -24.88 -7.32 8.08
CA PRO A 410 -25.04 -7.58 6.65
C PRO A 410 -24.14 -8.73 6.17
N GLY A 411 -24.49 -9.34 5.03
CA GLY A 411 -23.66 -10.37 4.41
C GLY A 411 -22.30 -9.82 3.99
N LEU A 412 -21.24 -10.64 4.13
CA LEU A 412 -19.85 -10.27 3.81
C LEU A 412 -19.46 -8.91 4.40
N SER A 413 -19.68 -8.75 5.71
CA SER A 413 -19.42 -7.49 6.40
C SER A 413 -18.77 -7.70 7.76
N SER A 414 -18.21 -6.62 8.30
CA SER A 414 -17.72 -6.58 9.67
C SER A 414 -18.20 -5.32 10.36
N SER A 415 -18.60 -5.46 11.62
CA SER A 415 -18.92 -4.34 12.51
C SER A 415 -17.79 -4.10 13.49
N LEU A 416 -17.37 -2.84 13.64
CA LEU A 416 -16.51 -2.39 14.71
C LEU A 416 -17.38 -1.96 15.88
N VAL A 417 -17.10 -2.53 17.05
CA VAL A 417 -17.95 -2.39 18.22
C VAL A 417 -17.12 -1.88 19.39
N ASP A 418 -17.46 -0.71 19.90
CA ASP A 418 -16.87 -0.14 21.12
C ASP A 418 -17.30 -0.96 22.34
N LEU A 419 -16.33 -1.25 23.20
CA LEU A 419 -16.48 -2.02 24.44
C LEU A 419 -16.06 -1.21 25.66
N SER A 420 -15.91 0.12 25.53
CA SER A 420 -15.41 1.01 26.58
C SER A 420 -16.44 1.21 27.70
N THR A 421 -17.72 0.95 27.42
CA THR A 421 -18.76 0.86 28.45
C THR A 421 -18.85 -0.57 28.99
N PRO A 422 -18.75 -0.79 30.31
CA PRO A 422 -19.03 -2.09 30.91
C PRO A 422 -20.42 -2.59 30.51
N ASP A 423 -20.53 -3.88 30.14
CA ASP A 423 -21.77 -4.59 29.78
C ASP A 423 -22.49 -4.15 28.49
N ARG A 424 -22.19 -2.97 27.93
CA ARG A 424 -22.79 -2.48 26.67
C ARG A 424 -21.79 -2.50 25.51
N ALA A 425 -22.20 -3.13 24.42
CA ALA A 425 -21.45 -3.16 23.17
C ALA A 425 -22.13 -2.22 22.16
N THR A 426 -21.42 -1.24 21.62
CA THR A 426 -22.00 -0.23 20.72
C THR A 426 -21.33 -0.29 19.35
N GLU A 427 -22.10 -0.56 18.30
CA GLU A 427 -21.58 -0.49 16.92
C GLU A 427 -21.23 0.95 16.57
N VAL A 428 -19.97 1.21 16.24
CA VAL A 428 -19.47 2.53 15.83
C VAL A 428 -19.24 2.61 14.32
N TYR A 429 -19.10 1.47 13.65
CA TYR A 429 -18.90 1.37 12.21
C TYR A 429 -19.28 -0.01 11.69
N ASN A 430 -19.77 -0.10 10.46
CA ASN A 430 -19.95 -1.37 9.76
C ASN A 430 -19.50 -1.20 8.31
N SER A 431 -18.72 -2.15 7.82
CA SER A 431 -18.14 -2.08 6.46
C SER A 431 -19.20 -1.92 5.37
N ALA A 432 -20.39 -2.52 5.53
CA ALA A 432 -21.48 -2.46 4.56
C ALA A 432 -22.41 -1.24 4.71
N LYS A 433 -22.36 -0.51 5.83
CA LYS A 433 -23.15 0.71 6.07
C LYS A 433 -22.41 1.95 5.57
N VAL A 434 -22.38 2.13 4.25
CA VAL A 434 -21.58 3.17 3.59
C VAL A 434 -21.99 4.59 3.96
N HIS A 435 -21.01 5.39 4.35
CA HIS A 435 -21.19 6.80 4.66
C HIS A 435 -21.18 7.68 3.39
N SER A 436 -22.34 7.83 2.74
CA SER A 436 -22.48 8.58 1.47
C SER A 436 -23.28 9.88 1.56
N GLU A 437 -23.87 10.19 2.71
CA GLU A 437 -24.76 11.34 2.86
C GLU A 437 -24.03 12.68 2.62
N GLY A 438 -24.58 13.51 1.72
CA GLY A 438 -24.05 14.82 1.38
C GLY A 438 -22.80 14.81 0.49
N LEU A 439 -22.29 13.65 0.08
CA LEU A 439 -21.08 13.55 -0.74
C LEU A 439 -21.38 13.68 -2.24
N PRO A 440 -20.49 14.33 -3.01
CA PRO A 440 -20.63 14.42 -4.45
C PRO A 440 -20.34 13.05 -5.09
N THR A 441 -21.35 12.43 -5.68
CA THR A 441 -21.23 11.10 -6.32
C THR A 441 -21.03 11.15 -7.82
N LYS A 442 -20.87 12.35 -8.39
CA LYS A 442 -20.70 12.55 -9.83
C LYS A 442 -19.58 13.55 -10.09
N ARG A 443 -18.64 13.16 -10.95
CA ARG A 443 -17.66 14.07 -11.56
C ARG A 443 -18.36 14.88 -12.64
N THR A 444 -18.15 16.20 -12.64
CA THR A 444 -18.69 17.11 -13.65
C THR A 444 -17.54 17.89 -14.26
N TYR A 445 -17.44 17.83 -15.58
CA TYR A 445 -16.41 18.52 -16.34
C TYR A 445 -17.05 19.68 -17.10
N ALA A 446 -16.46 20.87 -17.00
CA ALA A 446 -16.85 22.00 -17.81
C ALA A 446 -16.14 21.91 -19.17
N THR A 447 -16.91 21.91 -20.26
CA THR A 447 -16.32 22.04 -21.60
C THR A 447 -15.79 23.46 -21.78
N LEU A 448 -14.48 23.60 -21.94
CA LEU A 448 -13.88 24.86 -22.33
C LEU A 448 -14.17 25.09 -23.82
N SER A 449 -14.81 26.22 -24.15
CA SER A 449 -15.13 26.60 -25.53
C SER A 449 -14.02 27.47 -26.11
N GLY A 450 -13.49 27.09 -27.28
CA GLY A 450 -12.42 27.81 -27.96
C GLY A 450 -11.94 27.04 -29.19
N LYS A 451 -11.34 27.73 -30.16
CA LYS A 451 -10.65 27.09 -31.29
C LYS A 451 -9.16 27.10 -30.99
N PHE A 452 -8.54 25.93 -30.93
CA PHE A 452 -7.08 25.84 -30.96
C PHE A 452 -6.61 26.01 -32.42
N PRO A 453 -5.64 26.89 -32.71
CA PRO A 453 -5.05 26.96 -34.04
C PRO A 453 -4.21 25.70 -34.29
N TRP A 454 -4.66 24.82 -35.19
CA TRP A 454 -3.96 23.59 -35.53
C TRP A 454 -3.17 23.75 -36.83
N SER A 455 -1.97 23.17 -36.86
CA SER A 455 -1.20 22.89 -38.07
C SER A 455 -1.05 21.38 -38.22
N VAL A 456 -1.08 20.87 -39.46
CA VAL A 456 -0.95 19.44 -39.75
C VAL A 456 0.37 19.19 -40.46
N TRP A 457 1.05 18.12 -40.05
CA TRP A 457 2.20 17.58 -40.74
C TRP A 457 1.96 16.09 -41.01
N ALA A 458 2.32 15.62 -42.20
CA ALA A 458 2.15 14.23 -42.61
C ALA A 458 3.52 13.55 -42.66
N GLU A 459 3.69 12.50 -41.86
CA GLU A 459 4.88 11.65 -41.85
C GLU A 459 5.01 10.92 -43.20
N ASN A 460 6.16 11.05 -43.87
CA ASN A 460 6.41 10.39 -45.14
C ASN A 460 7.00 8.99 -44.93
N VAL A 461 6.13 7.98 -44.87
CA VAL A 461 6.52 6.57 -44.72
C VAL A 461 7.32 5.98 -45.90
N GLY A 462 7.44 6.68 -47.02
CA GLY A 462 8.15 6.19 -48.21
C GLY A 462 9.66 6.50 -48.24
N GLN A 463 10.15 7.38 -47.36
CA GLN A 463 11.54 7.80 -47.30
C GLN A 463 11.99 7.91 -45.84
N LEU A 464 12.22 6.75 -45.20
CA LEU A 464 12.81 6.72 -43.87
C LEU A 464 14.32 6.95 -43.98
N ASP A 465 14.76 8.17 -43.69
CA ASP A 465 16.19 8.49 -43.57
C ASP A 465 16.82 7.62 -42.45
N GLY A 466 18.00 7.06 -42.71
CA GLY A 466 18.70 6.19 -41.74
C GLY A 466 18.26 4.72 -41.71
N ALA A 467 17.50 4.26 -42.72
CA ALA A 467 17.17 2.85 -42.85
C ALA A 467 18.42 1.97 -42.98
N PHE A 468 18.46 0.87 -42.22
CA PHE A 468 19.47 -0.19 -42.34
C PHE A 468 18.82 -1.51 -42.75
N ALA A 469 19.59 -2.36 -43.43
CA ALA A 469 19.11 -3.66 -43.89
C ALA A 469 19.82 -4.78 -43.14
N ALA A 470 19.06 -5.80 -42.74
CA ALA A 470 19.57 -7.04 -42.18
C ALA A 470 19.18 -8.20 -43.11
N GLY A 471 20.03 -9.23 -43.19
CA GLY A 471 19.74 -10.44 -43.96
C GLY A 471 18.62 -11.32 -43.38
N ARG A 472 17.97 -10.88 -42.30
CA ARG A 472 16.89 -11.55 -41.58
C ARG A 472 16.03 -10.53 -40.81
N PRO A 473 14.79 -10.87 -40.43
CA PRO A 473 14.02 -10.08 -39.47
C PRO A 473 14.80 -9.92 -38.16
N LEU A 474 14.73 -8.72 -37.58
CA LEU A 474 15.26 -8.42 -36.26
C LEU A 474 14.12 -8.34 -35.25
N GLU A 475 14.42 -8.69 -34.01
CA GLU A 475 13.53 -8.44 -32.88
C GLU A 475 13.48 -6.92 -32.62
N GLN A 476 12.31 -6.36 -32.32
CA GLN A 476 12.10 -4.91 -32.32
C GLN A 476 12.85 -4.19 -31.20
N LEU A 477 13.08 -4.85 -30.06
CA LEU A 477 13.79 -4.26 -28.95
C LEU A 477 15.32 -4.39 -29.07
N ASN A 478 15.84 -5.28 -29.93
CA ASN A 478 17.26 -5.60 -30.10
C ASN A 478 18.09 -4.57 -30.89
#